data_AF-A0A9E5KD81-F1
#
_entry.id   AF-A0A9E5KD81-F1
#
_cell.length_a   1.000
_cell.length_b   1.000
_cell.length_c   1.000
_cell.angle_alpha   90.00
_cell.angle_beta   90.00
_cell.angle_gamma   90.00
#
_symmetry.space_group_name_H-M   'P 1'
#
loop_
_entity.id
_entity.type
_entity.pdbx_description
1 polymer ?
#
loop_
_entity_poly.entity_id
_entity_poly.type
_entity_poly.pdbx_seq_one_letter_code
_entity_poly.pdbx_strand_id
1 'polypeptide(L)' 'MASERGLVLQPATQAELSRWITQACGVILGPDKAYLLEHRLTGLLTELKIDSFEALRDRLLDGRIAGLRERVVES' A
#
# COMPACT_ATOMS: atom_id res chain seq x y z
N MET A 1 -26.01 5.86 3.48
CA MET A 1 -25.58 4.62 2.82
C MET A 1 -24.06 4.68 2.71
N ALA A 2 -23.33 4.21 3.73
CA ALA A 2 -21.88 4.16 3.69
C ALA A 2 -21.51 2.72 3.35
N SER A 3 -21.06 2.54 2.11
CA SER A 3 -20.77 1.25 1.50
C SER A 3 -19.76 0.46 2.33
N GLU A 4 -20.17 -0.71 2.81
CA GLU A 4 -19.30 -1.79 3.28
C GLU A 4 -18.53 -2.37 2.08
N ARG A 5 -17.65 -1.56 1.49
CA ARG A 5 -16.60 -2.09 0.62
C ARG A 5 -15.51 -2.56 1.56
N GLY A 6 -15.53 -3.85 1.88
CA GLY A 6 -14.37 -4.51 2.46
C GLY A 6 -13.14 -4.08 1.67
N LEU A 7 -12.11 -3.63 2.37
CA LEU A 7 -10.83 -3.23 1.80
C LEU A 7 -10.22 -4.44 1.08
N VAL A 8 -10.65 -4.68 -0.16
CA VAL A 8 -10.14 -5.76 -1.00
C VAL A 8 -8.97 -5.19 -1.77
N LEU A 9 -7.78 -5.72 -1.46
CA LEU A 9 -6.59 -5.41 -2.23
C LEU A 9 -6.71 -6.10 -3.59
N GLN A 10 -6.92 -5.30 -4.65
CA GLN A 10 -6.96 -5.86 -6.00
C GLN A 10 -5.57 -6.36 -6.42
N PRO A 11 -5.47 -7.49 -7.13
CA PRO A 11 -4.18 -8.08 -7.53
C PRO A 11 -3.36 -7.14 -8.43
N ALA A 12 -4.01 -6.31 -9.24
CA ALA A 12 -3.33 -5.28 -10.04
C ALA A 12 -2.68 -4.20 -9.15
N THR A 13 -3.44 -3.66 -8.19
CA THR A 13 -2.96 -2.67 -7.21
C THR A 13 -1.86 -3.25 -6.32
N GLN A 14 -1.99 -4.52 -5.92
CA GLN A 14 -0.97 -5.23 -5.17
C GLN A 14 0.34 -5.35 -5.96
N ALA A 15 0.27 -5.73 -7.24
CA ALA A 15 1.46 -5.86 -8.08
C ALA A 15 2.17 -4.51 -8.26
N GLU A 16 1.42 -3.42 -8.45
CA GLU A 16 2.00 -2.07 -8.54
C GLU A 16 2.66 -1.64 -7.23
N LEU A 17 1.98 -1.81 -6.10
CA LEU A 17 2.53 -1.48 -4.78
C LEU A 17 3.75 -2.33 -4.44
N SER A 18 3.70 -3.63 -4.72
CA SER A 18 4.81 -4.55 -4.48
C SER A 18 6.03 -4.16 -5.32
N ARG A 19 5.83 -3.86 -6.62
CA ARG A 19 6.89 -3.37 -7.50
C ARG A 19 7.46 -2.04 -7.00
N TRP A 20 6.60 -1.12 -6.58
CA TRP A 20 7.00 0.18 -6.06
C TRP A 20 7.82 0.04 -4.77
N ILE A 21 7.40 -0.82 -3.84
CA ILE A 21 8.13 -1.10 -2.59
C ILE A 21 9.47 -1.77 -2.90
N THR A 22 9.52 -2.70 -3.86
CA THR A 22 10.79 -3.28 -4.31
C THR A 22 11.73 -2.23 -4.90
N GLN A 23 11.22 -1.25 -5.65
CA GLN A 23 12.03 -0.15 -6.16
C GLN A 23 12.42 0.87 -5.08
N ALA A 24 11.57 1.06 -4.06
CA ALA A 24 11.81 2.00 -2.97
C ALA A 24 12.81 1.46 -1.94
N CYS A 25 12.68 0.19 -1.54
CA CYS A 25 13.45 -0.44 -0.47
C CYS A 25 14.56 -1.35 -0.98
N GLY A 26 14.57 -1.71 -2.27
CA GLY A 26 15.43 -2.76 -2.82
C GLY A 26 15.03 -4.18 -2.39
N VAL A 27 13.90 -4.35 -1.69
CA VAL A 27 13.44 -5.64 -1.18
C VAL A 27 12.48 -6.29 -2.17
N ILE A 28 12.86 -7.45 -2.71
CA ILE A 28 11.97 -8.27 -3.53
C ILE A 28 10.96 -8.96 -2.61
N LEU A 29 9.70 -8.53 -2.67
CA LEU A 29 8.59 -9.24 -2.05
C LEU A 29 8.18 -10.39 -2.98
N GLY A 30 8.67 -11.59 -2.66
CA GLY A 30 8.19 -12.81 -3.29
C GLY A 30 6.70 -13.04 -3.02
N PRO A 31 6.02 -13.85 -3.86
CA PRO A 31 4.57 -14.10 -3.75
C PRO A 31 4.14 -14.62 -2.38
N ASP A 32 5.03 -15.35 -1.69
CA ASP A 32 4.82 -15.86 -0.33
C ASP A 32 4.65 -14.74 0.73
N LYS A 33 5.20 -13.55 0.47
CA LYS A 33 5.18 -12.41 1.39
C LYS A 33 4.11 -11.38 1.03
N ALA A 34 3.24 -11.70 0.07
CA ALA A 34 2.12 -10.87 -0.35
C ALA A 34 1.22 -10.45 0.84
N TYR A 35 1.02 -11.34 1.81
CA TYR A 35 0.23 -11.08 3.02
C TYR A 35 0.88 -10.03 3.94
N LEU A 36 2.22 -9.96 3.99
CA LEU A 36 2.92 -8.94 4.78
C LEU A 36 2.68 -7.55 4.20
N LEU A 37 2.61 -7.46 2.86
CA LEU A 37 2.28 -6.23 2.16
C LEU A 37 0.88 -5.76 2.58
N GLU A 38 -0.10 -6.66 2.52
CA GLU A 38 -1.48 -6.34 2.86
C GLU A 38 -1.61 -5.90 4.32
N HIS A 39 -0.94 -6.58 5.26
CA HIS A 39 -0.97 -6.22 6.66
C HIS A 39 -0.34 -4.83 6.93
N ARG A 40 0.84 -4.54 6.36
CA ARG A 40 1.51 -3.23 6.49
C ARG A 40 0.70 -2.11 5.86
N LEU A 41 0.20 -2.33 4.63
CA LEU A 41 -0.62 -1.35 3.93
C LEU A 41 -1.93 -1.10 4.69
N THR A 42 -2.54 -2.12 5.29
CA THR A 42 -3.76 -1.95 6.12
C THR A 42 -3.49 -1.10 7.37
N GLY A 43 -2.33 -1.26 8.00
CA GLY A 43 -1.88 -0.38 9.09
C GLY A 43 -1.80 1.08 8.62
N LEU A 44 -1.13 1.32 7.50
CA LEU A 44 -0.98 2.66 6.92
C LEU A 44 -2.31 3.27 6.47
N LEU A 45 -3.22 2.47 5.89
CA LEU A 45 -4.56 2.93 5.54
C LEU A 45 -5.30 3.47 6.78
N THR A 46 -5.17 2.76 7.91
CA THR A 46 -5.79 3.16 9.18
C THR A 46 -5.14 4.43 9.73
N GLU A 47 -3.81 4.51 9.75
CA GLU A 47 -3.08 5.68 10.24
C GLU A 47 -3.34 6.94 9.40
N LEU A 48 -3.36 6.79 8.08
CA LEU A 48 -3.52 7.90 7.14
C LEU A 48 -5.00 8.22 6.85
N LYS A 49 -5.93 7.47 7.47
CA LYS A 49 -7.37 7.54 7.23
C LYS A 49 -7.70 7.50 5.74
N ILE A 50 -7.12 6.52 5.05
CA ILE A 50 -7.36 6.27 3.64
C ILE A 50 -8.34 5.11 3.53
N ASP A 51 -9.46 5.36 2.87
CA ASP A 51 -10.56 4.40 2.78
C ASP A 51 -10.36 3.30 1.72
N SER A 52 -9.24 3.30 0.97
CA SER A 52 -8.98 2.34 -0.12
C SER A 52 -7.51 2.20 -0.48
N PHE A 53 -7.07 0.97 -0.78
CA PHE A 53 -5.71 0.70 -1.30
C PHE A 53 -5.41 1.44 -2.61
N GLU A 54 -6.41 1.64 -3.46
CA GLU A 54 -6.26 2.42 -4.69
C GLU A 54 -5.93 3.89 -4.41
N ALA A 55 -6.56 4.49 -3.40
CA ALA A 55 -6.27 5.86 -2.99
C ALA A 55 -4.88 5.98 -2.35
N LEU A 56 -4.43 4.94 -1.64
CA LEU A 56 -3.05 4.86 -1.13
C LEU A 56 -2.04 4.77 -2.28
N ARG A 57 -2.29 3.89 -3.26
CA ARG A 57 -1.48 3.79 -4.49
C ARG A 57 -1.41 5.13 -5.22
N ASP A 58 -2.54 5.77 -5.43
CA ASP A 58 -2.61 7.05 -6.13
C ASP A 58 -1.75 8.12 -5.42
N ARG A 59 -1.84 8.20 -4.09
CA ARG A 59 -1.01 9.11 -3.28
C ARG A 59 0.48 8.75 -3.30
N LEU A 60 0.81 7.46 -3.34
CA LEU A 60 2.19 6.98 -3.45
C LEU A 60 2.81 7.30 -4.81
N LEU A 61 2.03 7.13 -5.89
CA LEU A 61 2.47 7.38 -7.26
C LEU A 61 2.51 8.87 -7.60
N ASP A 62 1.55 9.64 -7.10
CA ASP A 62 1.49 11.09 -7.30
C ASP A 62 2.60 11.84 -6.52
N GLY A 63 3.20 11.19 -5.51
CA GLY A 63 4.26 11.78 -4.69
C GLY A 63 3.77 12.91 -3.78
N ARG A 64 2.45 13.10 -3.69
CA ARG A 64 1.77 14.17 -2.95
C ARG A 64 2.03 14.15 -1.44
N ILE A 65 2.46 13.00 -0.89
CA ILE A 65 2.80 12.86 0.53
C ILE A 65 4.31 12.62 0.66
N ALA A 66 5.04 13.70 0.93
CA ALA A 66 6.44 13.63 1.32
C ALA A 66 6.60 12.76 2.58
N GLY A 67 7.56 11.83 2.56
CA GLY A 67 7.80 10.89 3.66
C GLY A 67 6.83 9.69 3.73
N LEU A 68 5.81 9.60 2.87
CA LEU A 68 4.95 8.41 2.81
C LEU A 68 5.76 7.16 2.45
N ARG A 69 6.78 7.34 1.60
CA ARG A 69 7.73 6.30 1.24
C ARG A 69 8.46 5.77 2.47
N GLU A 70 9.06 6.64 3.26
CA GLU A 70 9.74 6.27 4.50
C GLU A 70 8.79 5.57 5.47
N ARG A 71 7.56 6.07 5.63
CA ARG A 71 6.55 5.40 6.47
C ARG A 71 6.19 4.00 5.98
N VAL A 72 6.14 3.76 4.68
CA VAL A 72 5.93 2.41 4.11
C VAL A 72 7.13 1.50 4.35
N VAL A 73 8.35 2.05 4.34
CA VAL A 73 9.59 1.28 4.57
C VAL A 73 9.78 0.96 6.07
N GLU A 74 9.48 1.91 6.95
CA GLU A 74 9.70 1.81 8.39
C GLU A 74 8.61 1.02 9.14
N SER A 75 7.38 1.00 8.62
CA SER A 75 6.23 0.34 9.26
C SER A 75 6.25 -1.18 9.14
#